data_AF-A0A6A6VKL8-F1
#
_entry.id   AF-A0A6A6VKL8-F1
#
_cell.length_a   1.000
_cell.length_b   1.000
_cell.length_c   1.000
_cell.angle_alpha   90.00
_cell.angle_beta   90.00
_cell.angle_gamma   90.00
#
_symmetry.space_group_name_H-M   'P 1'
#
loop_
_entity.id
_entity.type
_entity.pdbx_description
1 polymer ?
#
loop_
_entity_poly.entity_id
_entity_poly.type
_entity_poly.pdbx_seq_one_letter_code
_entity_poly.pdbx_strand_id
1 'polypeptide(L)'
;TIPNSTSQTSQLPPQTASSASKSDADFHAAFPHLAPNIPSSSTTPSTTSSTTSSTQQTPEPNPAHYEDYPRTMSCRAAFDTAFYCASLGGHFNDIYRYGELRQCSEQWADWRFCMGLKTRTKADREGLIQERYKAKEEKMLQGPNSEQVWKRRAFEEREFGAF
;
A
#
# COMPACT_ATOMS: atom_id res chain seq x y z
N THR A 1 19.48 42.94 39.99
CA THR A 1 18.08 43.16 39.61
C THR A 1 17.78 42.28 38.42
N ILE A 2 16.91 41.28 38.63
CA ILE A 2 16.62 40.16 37.72
C ILE A 2 15.47 40.57 36.79
N PRO A 3 15.54 40.39 35.46
CA PRO A 3 14.38 40.58 34.60
C PRO A 3 13.50 39.31 34.55
N ASN A 4 12.36 39.45 35.22
CA ASN A 4 11.02 38.92 34.94
C ASN A 4 10.87 37.63 34.11
N SER A 5 10.47 36.56 34.80
CA SER A 5 9.98 35.30 34.22
C SER A 5 8.50 35.45 33.84
N THR A 6 8.17 35.32 32.55
CA THR A 6 6.77 35.26 32.09
C THR A 6 6.44 33.81 31.74
N SER A 7 5.71 33.13 32.62
CA SER A 7 5.09 31.83 32.34
C SER A 7 3.87 32.03 31.45
N GLN A 8 3.88 31.49 30.22
CA GLN A 8 2.67 31.36 29.41
C GLN A 8 2.15 29.92 29.49
N THR A 9 1.01 29.80 30.16
CA THR A 9 0.18 28.61 30.27
C THR A 9 -0.32 28.19 28.88
N SER A 10 0.05 26.98 28.45
CA SER A 10 -0.59 26.31 27.30
C SER A 10 -2.01 25.90 27.71
N GLN A 11 -3.02 26.59 27.20
CA GLN A 11 -4.40 26.12 27.26
C GLN A 11 -4.72 25.31 25.99
N LEU A 12 -4.93 24.01 26.21
CA LEU A 12 -5.55 23.06 25.31
C LEU A 12 -6.98 23.55 24.96
N PRO A 13 -7.44 23.52 23.70
CA PRO A 13 -8.82 23.84 23.40
C PRO A 13 -9.74 22.75 23.98
N PRO A 14 -10.85 23.15 24.64
CA PRO A 14 -11.83 22.22 25.18
C PRO A 14 -12.50 21.44 24.05
N GLN A 15 -12.63 20.13 24.24
CA GLN A 15 -13.55 19.28 23.49
C GLN A 15 -14.97 19.76 23.80
N THR A 16 -15.55 20.55 22.90
CA THR A 16 -17.01 20.76 22.85
C THR A 16 -17.58 19.93 21.71
N ALA A 17 -18.27 18.87 22.12
CA ALA A 17 -19.30 18.26 21.30
C ALA A 17 -20.30 19.31 20.81
N SER A 18 -20.81 19.08 19.60
CA SER A 18 -22.03 19.67 19.04
C SER A 18 -21.95 21.12 18.55
N SER A 19 -21.33 21.31 17.39
CA SER A 19 -21.91 22.14 16.33
C SER A 19 -21.60 21.48 14.98
N ALA A 20 -22.61 20.87 14.36
CA ALA A 20 -22.50 20.37 12.99
C ALA A 20 -22.22 21.58 12.10
N SER A 21 -20.96 21.73 11.69
CA SER A 21 -20.58 22.80 10.79
C SER A 21 -21.17 22.49 9.41
N LYS A 22 -21.49 23.52 8.62
CA LYS A 22 -22.02 23.34 7.25
C LYS A 22 -21.10 22.44 6.40
N SER A 23 -19.79 22.51 6.66
CA SER A 23 -18.76 21.65 6.09
C SER A 23 -18.92 20.16 6.43
N ASP A 24 -19.37 19.79 7.64
CA ASP A 24 -19.61 18.38 7.98
C ASP A 24 -20.79 17.82 7.20
N ALA A 25 -21.85 18.63 7.00
CA ALA A 25 -23.01 18.24 6.21
C ALA A 25 -22.65 18.04 4.73
N ASP A 26 -21.89 18.96 4.14
CA ASP A 26 -21.43 18.85 2.75
C ASP A 26 -20.45 17.67 2.57
N PHE A 27 -19.60 17.42 3.56
CA PHE A 27 -18.69 16.27 3.56
C PHE A 27 -19.46 14.95 3.59
N HIS A 28 -20.45 14.81 4.45
CA HIS A 28 -21.28 13.60 4.51
C HIS A 28 -22.21 13.45 3.29
N ALA A 29 -22.59 14.55 2.63
CA ALA A 29 -23.30 14.50 1.35
C ALA A 29 -22.42 13.97 0.21
N ALA A 30 -21.13 14.33 0.19
CA ALA A 30 -20.16 13.79 -0.77
C ALA A 30 -19.77 12.33 -0.47
N PHE A 31 -19.73 11.94 0.82
CA PHE A 31 -19.31 10.62 1.28
C PHE A 31 -20.34 9.97 2.21
N PRO A 32 -21.47 9.47 1.66
CA PRO A 32 -22.59 8.97 2.48
C PRO A 32 -22.26 7.75 3.34
N HIS A 33 -21.28 6.93 2.95
CA HIS A 33 -20.85 5.74 3.71
C HIS A 33 -20.05 6.08 4.98
N LEU A 34 -19.59 7.32 5.14
CA LEU A 34 -18.86 7.80 6.33
C LEU A 34 -19.77 8.58 7.29
N ALA A 35 -21.05 8.77 6.94
CA ALA A 35 -22.00 9.45 7.81
C ALA A 35 -22.20 8.65 9.10
N PRO A 36 -22.29 9.32 10.28
CA PRO A 36 -22.60 8.65 11.52
C PRO A 36 -23.93 7.90 11.38
N ASN A 37 -23.90 6.59 11.59
CA ASN A 37 -25.06 5.73 11.43
C ASN A 37 -26.05 5.97 12.60
N ILE A 38 -26.95 6.93 12.46
CA ILE A 38 -28.07 7.15 13.37
C ILE A 38 -29.17 6.15 12.97
N PRO A 39 -29.64 5.25 13.87
CA PRO A 39 -30.58 4.21 13.48
C PRO A 39 -31.97 4.82 13.18
N SER A 40 -32.28 4.98 11.90
CA SER A 40 -33.65 5.12 11.42
C SER A 40 -33.77 4.49 10.02
N SER A 41 -34.27 3.25 10.05
CA SER A 41 -35.10 2.57 9.04
C SER A 41 -34.80 2.76 7.54
N SER A 42 -34.35 1.63 6.97
CA SER A 42 -34.70 1.07 5.65
C SER A 42 -34.41 1.90 4.39
N THR A 43 -33.48 1.42 3.56
CA THR A 43 -33.78 0.74 2.27
C THR A 43 -32.48 0.20 1.69
N THR A 44 -32.39 -1.12 1.57
CA THR A 44 -31.36 -1.86 0.83
C THR A 44 -31.47 -1.63 -0.68
N PRO A 45 -30.34 -1.62 -1.39
CA PRO A 45 -30.23 -2.51 -2.53
C PRO A 45 -28.97 -3.37 -2.44
N SER A 46 -29.20 -4.66 -2.65
CA SER A 46 -28.20 -5.72 -2.76
C SER A 46 -27.29 -5.49 -3.97
N THR A 47 -25.98 -5.49 -3.75
CA THR A 47 -25.00 -5.72 -4.83
C THR A 47 -24.29 -7.03 -4.54
N THR A 48 -24.62 -8.01 -5.35
CA THR A 48 -24.04 -9.34 -5.42
C THR A 48 -22.55 -9.25 -5.73
N SER A 49 -21.71 -9.52 -4.73
CA SER A 49 -20.29 -9.74 -4.93
C SER A 49 -20.05 -11.25 -5.02
N SER A 50 -19.85 -11.71 -6.25
CA SER A 50 -19.42 -13.05 -6.60
C SER A 50 -18.16 -13.41 -5.82
N THR A 51 -18.28 -14.38 -4.92
CA THR A 51 -17.14 -14.95 -4.18
C THR A 51 -16.46 -15.94 -5.11
N THR A 52 -15.32 -15.54 -5.69
CA THR A 52 -14.37 -16.47 -6.29
C THR A 52 -13.67 -17.22 -5.17
N SER A 53 -14.07 -18.48 -4.98
CA SER A 53 -13.41 -19.46 -4.14
C SER A 53 -12.00 -19.72 -4.65
N SER A 54 -10.99 -19.19 -3.95
CA SER A 54 -9.59 -19.54 -4.16
C SER A 54 -9.21 -20.69 -3.22
N THR A 55 -9.20 -21.90 -3.79
CA THR A 55 -8.73 -23.12 -3.15
C THR A 55 -7.23 -23.00 -2.89
N GLN A 56 -6.84 -23.09 -1.62
CA GLN A 56 -5.43 -23.21 -1.24
C GLN A 56 -4.91 -24.59 -1.56
N GLN A 57 -3.89 -24.64 -2.41
CA GLN A 57 -2.92 -25.71 -2.44
C GLN A 57 -1.54 -25.13 -2.12
N THR A 58 -0.90 -25.77 -1.16
CA THR A 58 0.51 -25.68 -0.77
C THR A 58 1.42 -25.62 -2.01
N PRO A 59 2.36 -24.67 -2.12
CA PRO A 59 3.31 -24.70 -3.23
C PRO A 59 4.43 -25.69 -2.91
N GLU A 60 4.27 -26.90 -3.44
CA GLU A 60 5.40 -27.68 -3.96
C GLU A 60 6.03 -26.90 -5.13
N PRO A 61 7.36 -26.99 -5.38
CA PRO A 61 8.03 -26.20 -6.40
C PRO A 61 7.65 -26.70 -7.81
N ASN A 62 6.55 -26.17 -8.34
CA ASN A 62 6.05 -26.51 -9.67
C ASN A 62 6.73 -25.62 -10.72
N PRO A 63 7.40 -26.17 -11.76
CA PRO A 63 8.18 -25.41 -12.74
C PRO A 63 7.35 -24.55 -13.74
N ALA A 64 6.08 -24.27 -13.45
CA ALA A 64 5.14 -23.59 -14.35
C ALA A 64 5.02 -22.06 -14.15
N HIS A 65 5.70 -21.48 -13.16
CA HIS A 65 5.59 -20.04 -12.86
C HIS A 65 6.31 -19.09 -13.85
N TYR A 66 6.94 -19.60 -14.92
CA TYR A 66 7.66 -18.77 -15.90
C TYR A 66 6.76 -17.88 -16.77
N GLU A 67 5.46 -18.16 -16.83
CA GLU A 67 4.52 -17.39 -17.65
C GLU A 67 3.87 -16.20 -16.93
N ASP A 68 4.05 -16.05 -15.61
CA ASP A 68 3.37 -14.98 -14.85
C ASP A 68 4.17 -13.66 -14.81
N TYR A 69 5.47 -13.70 -15.17
CA TYR A 69 6.30 -12.50 -15.17
C TYR A 69 6.16 -11.69 -16.47
N PRO A 70 6.00 -10.35 -16.36
CA PRO A 70 5.87 -9.51 -17.52
C PRO A 70 7.13 -9.56 -18.38
N ARG A 71 6.97 -9.77 -19.70
CA ARG A 71 8.09 -9.81 -20.66
C ARG A 71 8.51 -8.45 -21.20
N THR A 72 7.77 -7.40 -20.83
CA THR A 72 8.01 -6.04 -21.31
C THR A 72 8.12 -5.07 -20.14
N MET A 73 9.00 -4.09 -20.26
CA MET A 73 9.11 -2.98 -19.31
C MET A 73 9.17 -1.63 -20.05
N SER A 74 8.52 -0.61 -19.51
CA SER A 74 8.53 0.74 -20.09
C SER A 74 9.62 1.60 -19.46
N CYS A 75 10.61 2.04 -20.26
CA CYS A 75 11.69 2.90 -19.75
C CYS A 75 11.21 4.28 -19.33
N ARG A 76 10.13 4.77 -19.95
CA ARG A 76 9.54 6.06 -19.60
C ARG A 76 8.87 5.98 -18.23
N ALA A 77 8.07 4.94 -18.00
CA ALA A 77 7.47 4.72 -16.68
C ALA A 77 8.53 4.52 -15.58
N ALA A 78 9.63 3.79 -15.88
CA ALA A 78 10.74 3.62 -14.95
C ALA A 78 11.43 4.96 -14.62
N PHE A 79 11.61 5.83 -15.62
CA PHE A 79 12.15 7.17 -15.42
C PHE A 79 11.22 8.04 -14.56
N ASP A 80 9.93 8.07 -14.89
CA ASP A 80 8.96 8.89 -14.16
C ASP A 80 8.94 8.46 -12.68
N THR A 81 8.95 7.15 -12.41
CA THR A 81 9.00 6.61 -11.04
C THR A 81 10.28 7.05 -10.29
N ALA A 82 11.44 6.99 -10.95
CA ALA A 82 12.71 7.43 -10.35
C ALA A 82 12.74 8.94 -10.10
N PHE A 83 12.20 9.73 -11.04
CA PHE A 83 12.12 11.17 -10.94
C PHE A 83 11.19 11.62 -9.81
N TYR A 84 10.01 11.00 -9.69
CA TYR A 84 9.09 11.31 -8.60
C TYR A 84 9.65 10.95 -7.22
N CYS A 85 10.39 9.84 -7.12
CA CYS A 85 11.08 9.49 -5.87
C CYS A 85 12.15 10.53 -5.50
N ALA A 86 12.95 10.97 -6.48
CA ALA A 86 14.00 11.96 -6.25
C ALA A 86 13.46 13.39 -6.05
N SER A 87 12.19 13.63 -6.38
CA SER A 87 11.58 14.95 -6.29
C SER A 87 11.17 15.29 -4.86
N LEU A 88 11.58 16.46 -4.40
CA LEU A 88 11.25 17.01 -3.06
C LEU A 88 9.76 17.25 -2.85
N GLY A 89 8.95 17.30 -3.92
CA GLY A 89 7.54 17.67 -3.86
C GLY A 89 6.63 16.64 -3.17
N GLY A 90 7.01 15.36 -3.13
CA GLY A 90 6.19 14.28 -2.57
C GLY A 90 6.72 13.66 -1.27
N HIS A 91 7.99 13.89 -0.94
CA HIS A 91 8.67 13.29 0.22
C HIS A 91 8.84 14.26 1.40
N PHE A 92 8.22 15.44 1.36
CA PHE A 92 8.25 16.39 2.47
C PHE A 92 7.76 15.79 3.79
N ASN A 93 6.75 14.90 3.75
CA ASN A 93 6.25 14.26 4.96
C ASN A 93 7.28 13.30 5.57
N ASP A 94 7.98 12.53 4.75
CA ASP A 94 9.00 11.57 5.20
C ASP A 94 10.20 12.29 5.81
N ILE A 95 10.63 13.39 5.19
CA ILE A 95 11.68 14.26 5.76
C ILE A 95 11.20 14.87 7.08
N TYR A 96 9.97 15.35 7.16
CA TYR A 96 9.43 15.96 8.39
C TYR A 96 9.29 14.94 9.53
N ARG A 97 8.83 13.72 9.24
CA ARG A 97 8.58 12.69 10.26
C ARG A 97 9.83 11.92 10.67
N TYR A 98 10.65 11.52 9.70
CA TYR A 98 11.76 10.59 9.90
C TYR A 98 13.13 11.25 9.74
N GLY A 99 13.21 12.47 9.18
CA GLY A 99 14.47 13.18 8.98
C GLY A 99 15.33 12.61 7.84
N GLU A 100 14.83 11.63 7.10
CA GLU A 100 15.58 10.91 6.06
C GLU A 100 14.84 10.92 4.72
N LEU A 101 15.61 11.05 3.64
CA LEU A 101 15.12 10.82 2.28
C LEU A 101 15.14 9.31 2.02
N ARG A 102 14.01 8.77 1.55
CA ARG A 102 13.96 7.37 1.09
C ARG A 102 15.01 7.15 0.00
N GLN A 103 15.70 6.02 0.05
CA GLN A 103 16.71 5.66 -0.94
C GLN A 103 16.04 5.35 -2.28
N CYS A 104 16.17 6.25 -3.26
CA CYS A 104 15.62 6.10 -4.62
C CYS A 104 16.50 5.27 -5.56
N SER A 105 17.52 4.58 -5.05
CA SER A 105 18.51 3.85 -5.85
C SER A 105 17.90 2.72 -6.66
N GLU A 106 16.90 2.02 -6.13
CA GLU A 106 16.22 0.90 -6.81
C GLU A 106 15.51 1.39 -8.07
N GLN A 107 14.77 2.50 -8.00
CA GLN A 107 14.05 3.08 -9.13
C GLN A 107 15.03 3.54 -10.22
N TRP A 108 16.16 4.11 -9.83
CA TRP A 108 17.24 4.47 -10.76
C TRP A 108 17.90 3.24 -11.41
N ALA A 109 18.03 2.13 -10.67
CA ALA A 109 18.50 0.86 -11.22
C ALA A 109 17.51 0.28 -12.25
N ASP A 110 16.20 0.41 -12.02
CA ASP A 110 15.13 0.05 -12.98
C ASP A 110 15.26 0.83 -14.29
N TRP A 111 15.51 2.13 -14.21
CA TRP A 111 15.76 2.95 -15.40
C TRP A 111 17.06 2.61 -16.12
N ARG A 112 18.19 2.47 -15.41
CA ARG A 112 19.50 2.10 -16.00
C ARG A 112 19.42 0.75 -16.71
N PHE A 113 18.75 -0.22 -16.08
CA PHE A 113 18.51 -1.54 -16.66
C PHE A 113 17.71 -1.42 -17.97
N CYS A 114 16.59 -0.68 -17.95
CA CYS A 114 15.77 -0.48 -19.14
C CYS A 114 16.53 0.19 -20.30
N MET A 115 17.33 1.21 -20.00
CA MET A 115 18.19 1.85 -21.01
C MET A 115 19.22 0.88 -21.60
N GLY A 116 19.81 0.02 -20.76
CA GLY A 116 20.75 -1.02 -21.19
C GLY A 116 20.12 -2.11 -22.06
N LEU A 117 18.82 -2.38 -21.92
CA LEU A 117 18.08 -3.34 -22.74
C LEU A 117 17.79 -2.87 -24.16
N LYS A 118 17.91 -1.56 -24.43
CA LYS A 118 17.62 -0.98 -25.74
C LYS A 118 18.58 -1.47 -26.82
N THR A 119 19.81 -1.83 -26.45
CA THR A 119 20.84 -2.36 -27.38
C THR A 119 20.77 -3.88 -27.58
N ARG A 120 19.89 -4.59 -26.86
CA ARG A 120 19.75 -6.06 -26.91
C ARG A 120 18.69 -6.50 -27.92
N THR A 121 18.79 -7.76 -28.37
CA THR A 121 17.78 -8.36 -29.24
C THR A 121 16.44 -8.53 -28.50
N LYS A 122 15.34 -8.70 -29.23
CA LYS A 122 14.01 -8.83 -28.62
C LYS A 122 13.93 -10.06 -27.71
N ALA A 123 14.46 -11.21 -28.15
CA ALA A 123 14.45 -12.45 -27.37
C ALA A 123 15.27 -12.33 -26.09
N ASP A 124 16.50 -11.77 -26.17
CA ASP A 124 17.35 -11.58 -24.99
C ASP A 124 16.71 -10.61 -23.99
N ARG A 125 16.06 -9.55 -24.50
CA ARG A 125 15.39 -8.55 -23.68
C ARG A 125 14.29 -9.16 -22.83
N GLU A 126 13.45 -10.00 -23.42
CA GLU A 126 12.34 -10.64 -22.71
C GLU A 126 12.86 -11.52 -21.57
N GLY A 127 13.90 -12.33 -21.81
CA GLY A 127 14.52 -13.17 -20.79
C GLY A 127 15.14 -12.36 -19.64
N LEU A 128 15.91 -11.33 -19.97
CA LEU A 128 16.53 -10.43 -18.98
C LEU A 128 15.48 -9.72 -18.11
N ILE A 129 14.37 -9.29 -18.71
CA ILE A 129 13.28 -8.64 -17.97
C ILE A 129 12.67 -9.64 -16.98
N GLN A 130 12.35 -10.86 -17.42
CA GLN A 130 11.78 -11.89 -16.56
C GLN A 130 12.67 -12.23 -15.37
N GLU A 131 13.96 -12.47 -15.62
CA GLU A 131 14.95 -12.74 -14.57
C GLU A 131 14.98 -11.64 -13.51
N ARG A 132 14.88 -10.39 -13.97
CA ARG A 132 14.92 -9.22 -13.09
C ARG A 132 13.64 -9.05 -12.26
N TYR A 133 12.47 -9.39 -12.80
CA TYR A 133 11.23 -9.43 -12.01
C TYR A 133 11.24 -10.59 -11.01
N LYS A 134 11.76 -11.75 -11.40
CA LYS A 134 11.94 -12.90 -10.52
C LYS A 134 12.87 -12.57 -9.34
N ALA A 135 14.03 -12.00 -9.60
CA ALA A 135 14.95 -11.57 -8.55
C ALA A 135 14.33 -10.51 -7.61
N LYS A 136 13.45 -9.65 -8.14
CA LYS A 136 12.72 -8.66 -7.33
C LYS A 136 11.72 -9.34 -6.41
N GLU A 137 10.95 -10.31 -6.92
CA GLU A 137 10.02 -11.08 -6.09
C GLU A 137 10.75 -11.88 -5.02
N GLU A 138 11.84 -12.56 -5.36
CA GLU A 138 12.67 -13.30 -4.41
C GLU A 138 13.17 -12.38 -3.28
N LYS A 139 13.62 -11.16 -3.60
CA LYS A 139 14.04 -10.16 -2.60
C LYS A 139 12.87 -9.69 -1.72
N MET A 140 11.67 -9.54 -2.27
CA MET A 140 10.48 -9.18 -1.50
C MET A 140 10.04 -10.33 -0.58
N LEU A 141 10.10 -11.56 -1.08
CA LEU A 141 9.70 -12.76 -0.34
C LEU A 141 10.65 -13.09 0.81
N GLN A 142 11.94 -12.78 0.66
CA GLN A 142 12.95 -12.89 1.73
C GLN A 142 12.76 -11.86 2.84
N GLY A 143 12.02 -10.78 2.58
CA GLY A 143 11.72 -9.76 3.59
C GLY A 143 10.82 -10.28 4.72
N PRO A 144 10.67 -9.52 5.81
CA PRO A 144 9.73 -9.85 6.88
C PRO A 144 8.29 -9.86 6.33
N ASN A 145 7.73 -11.05 6.14
CA ASN A 145 6.35 -11.23 5.70
C ASN A 145 5.42 -11.27 6.92
N SER A 146 4.27 -10.59 6.85
CA SER A 146 3.24 -10.62 7.89
C SER A 146 2.72 -12.03 8.17
N GLU A 147 2.71 -12.94 7.19
CA GLU A 147 2.34 -14.34 7.40
C GLU A 147 3.26 -15.09 8.37
N GLN A 148 4.50 -14.61 8.56
CA GLN A 148 5.40 -15.17 9.58
C GLN A 148 4.98 -14.76 11.00
N VAL A 149 4.38 -13.58 11.14
CA VAL A 149 3.92 -13.05 12.44
C VAL A 149 2.51 -13.55 12.77
N TRP A 150 1.65 -13.72 11.76
CA TRP A 150 0.24 -14.05 11.94
C TRP A 150 -0.08 -15.42 11.35
N LYS A 151 -0.38 -16.40 12.21
CA LYS A 151 -0.96 -17.67 11.77
C LYS A 151 -2.45 -17.49 11.50
N ARG A 152 -2.93 -18.07 10.41
CA ARG A 152 -4.38 -18.14 10.18
C ARG A 152 -5.04 -18.87 11.34
N ARG A 153 -6.11 -18.30 11.89
CA ARG A 153 -6.95 -19.01 12.86
C ARG A 153 -7.53 -20.25 12.17
N ALA A 154 -7.17 -21.44 12.65
CA ALA A 154 -7.80 -22.66 12.20
C ALA A 154 -9.24 -22.65 12.70
N PHE A 155 -10.18 -22.53 11.78
CA PHE A 155 -11.58 -22.75 12.07
C PHE A 155 -11.82 -24.25 11.91
N GLU A 156 -11.46 -25.03 12.93
CA GLU A 156 -12.04 -26.35 13.08
C GLU A 156 -13.44 -26.13 13.62
N GLU A 157 -14.39 -25.94 12.71
CA GLU A 157 -15.82 -26.00 13.01
C GLU A 157 -16.18 -27.46 13.29
N ARG A 158 -15.67 -28.00 14.40
CA ARG A 158 -16.29 -29.14 15.04
C ARG A 158 -17.45 -28.54 15.81
N GLU A 159 -18.64 -28.57 15.21
CA GLU A 159 -19.87 -28.40 15.97
C GLU A 159 -19.92 -29.48 17.03
N PHE A 160 -19.36 -29.18 18.22
CA PHE A 160 -19.72 -29.91 19.42
C PHE A 160 -21.15 -29.49 19.72
N GLY A 161 -22.09 -30.26 19.16
CA GLY A 161 -23.49 -30.18 19.49
C GLY A 161 -23.64 -30.18 21.01
N ALA A 162 -24.19 -29.10 21.53
CA ALA A 162 -24.64 -29.03 22.91
C ALA A 162 -25.90 -29.90 23.01
N PHE A 163 -25.74 -31.09 23.58
CA PHE A 163 -26.80 -31.87 24.23
C PHE A 163 -26.63 -31.75 25.74
#